data_AF-A0A8S4FKD2-F1
#
_entry.id   AF-A0A8S4FKD2-F1
#
_cell.length_a   1.000
_cell.length_b   1.000
_cell.length_c   1.000
_cell.angle_alpha   90.00
_cell.angle_beta   90.00
_cell.angle_gamma   90.00
#
_symmetry.space_group_name_H-M   'P 1'
#
loop_
_entity.id
_entity.type
_entity.pdbx_description
1 polymer ?
#
loop_
_entity_poly.entity_id
_entity_poly.type
_entity_poly.pdbx_seq_one_letter_code
_entity_poly.pdbx_strand_id
1 'polypeptide(L)'
;MFVYMCETPCLCTYDCEEDFEWDPQDLLNSPFRSPTVTLFYFYLLMSADGPYYSTDTAQFEIVIQRLFREMLYRCHFIPQVHPRVLTGIVFDKELFLTSIGLLESAVVDYRERLLKAYRKAIIPLHAYLRQYECFTELFNMDIEAYVE
;
A
#
# COMPACT_ATOMS: atom_id res chain seq x y z
N MET A 1 14.41 -4.50 -1.48
CA MET A 1 14.20 -3.83 -0.17
C MET A 1 12.84 -3.14 -0.11
N PHE A 2 12.55 -2.19 -1.02
CA PHE A 2 11.25 -1.48 -1.07
C PHE A 2 10.03 -2.41 -1.20
N VAL A 3 10.08 -3.37 -2.14
CA VAL A 3 8.97 -4.32 -2.35
C VAL A 3 8.62 -5.08 -1.08
N TYR A 4 9.62 -5.65 -0.41
CA TYR A 4 9.42 -6.37 0.85
C TYR A 4 8.89 -5.45 1.96
N MET A 5 9.40 -4.22 2.06
CA MET A 5 8.92 -3.26 3.06
C MET A 5 7.42 -2.99 2.90
N CYS A 6 6.90 -2.88 1.68
CA CYS A 6 5.47 -2.64 1.44
C CYS A 6 4.62 -3.92 1.46
N GLU A 7 5.16 -5.05 0.99
CA GLU A 7 4.41 -6.30 0.87
C GLU A 7 4.30 -7.06 2.18
N THR A 8 5.39 -7.15 2.96
CA THR A 8 5.42 -7.93 4.21
C THR A 8 4.32 -7.54 5.20
N PRO A 9 4.00 -6.25 5.40
CA PRO A 9 2.91 -5.86 6.26
C PRO A 9 1.53 -6.38 5.80
N CYS A 10 1.32 -6.48 4.48
CA CYS A 10 0.07 -6.90 3.86
C CYS A 10 -0.12 -8.41 3.80
N LEU A 11 0.89 -9.21 4.15
CA LEU A 11 0.79 -10.68 4.07
C LEU A 11 -0.35 -11.25 4.93
N CYS A 12 -0.68 -10.60 6.04
CA CYS A 12 -1.81 -11.02 6.88
C CYS A 12 -3.18 -10.91 6.18
N THR A 13 -3.31 -10.08 5.14
CA THR A 13 -4.56 -9.88 4.40
C THR A 13 -4.62 -10.66 3.09
N TYR A 14 -3.60 -11.47 2.74
CA TYR A 14 -3.55 -12.16 1.44
C TYR A 14 -4.69 -13.16 1.23
N ASP A 15 -5.07 -13.84 2.31
CA ASP A 15 -6.15 -14.83 2.34
C ASP A 15 -7.53 -14.20 2.63
N CYS A 16 -7.62 -12.86 2.61
CA CYS A 16 -8.88 -12.15 2.75
C CYS A 16 -9.68 -12.25 1.43
N GLU A 17 -10.89 -12.79 1.52
CA GLU A 17 -11.83 -12.90 0.40
C GLU A 17 -12.50 -11.55 0.10
N GLU A 18 -12.93 -11.34 -1.15
CA GLU A 18 -13.49 -10.05 -1.60
C GLU A 18 -14.82 -9.69 -0.92
N ASP A 19 -15.55 -10.69 -0.44
CA ASP A 19 -16.80 -10.57 0.30
C ASP A 19 -16.61 -10.50 1.82
N PHE A 20 -15.38 -10.27 2.30
CA PHE A 20 -15.11 -10.16 3.72
C PHE A 20 -15.93 -9.05 4.38
N GLU A 21 -16.63 -9.42 5.45
CA GLU A 21 -17.37 -8.51 6.32
C GLU A 21 -16.68 -8.44 7.69
N TRP A 22 -16.60 -7.23 8.23
CA TRP A 22 -16.05 -7.02 9.56
C TRP A 22 -17.06 -7.43 10.64
N ASP A 23 -16.59 -8.00 11.75
CA ASP A 23 -17.44 -8.37 12.87
C ASP A 23 -18.07 -7.12 13.51
N PRO A 24 -19.40 -6.92 13.46
CA PRO A 24 -20.05 -5.75 14.03
C PRO A 24 -19.89 -5.66 15.56
N GLN A 25 -19.58 -6.77 16.24
CA GLN A 25 -19.47 -6.83 17.69
C GLN A 25 -18.06 -6.48 18.20
N ASP A 26 -17.04 -6.63 17.36
CA ASP A 26 -15.64 -6.35 17.72
C ASP A 26 -14.96 -5.42 16.69
N LEU A 27 -15.13 -4.12 16.91
CA LEU A 27 -14.45 -3.06 16.16
C LEU A 27 -13.08 -2.69 16.73
N LEU A 28 -12.71 -3.24 17.89
CA LEU A 28 -11.47 -2.90 18.61
C LEU A 28 -10.32 -3.82 18.22
N ASN A 29 -10.59 -5.12 18.04
CA ASN A 29 -9.58 -6.08 17.65
C ASN A 29 -9.61 -6.35 16.16
N SER A 30 -8.48 -6.13 15.50
CA SER A 30 -8.28 -6.59 14.13
C SER A 30 -7.88 -8.07 14.09
N PRO A 31 -8.50 -8.90 13.23
CA PRO A 31 -8.01 -10.24 12.90
C PRO A 31 -6.74 -10.18 12.03
N PHE A 32 -6.49 -9.06 11.36
CA PHE A 32 -5.31 -8.81 10.53
C PHE A 32 -4.21 -8.12 11.34
N ARG A 33 -3.35 -8.91 11.98
CA ARG A 33 -2.21 -8.40 12.76
C ARG A 33 -0.91 -8.63 12.01
N SER A 34 -0.31 -7.55 11.55
CA SER A 34 1.02 -7.60 10.97
C SER A 34 2.09 -7.69 12.06
N PRO A 35 3.14 -8.52 11.91
CA PRO A 35 4.28 -8.55 12.83
C PRO A 35 5.28 -7.39 12.60
N THR A 36 5.01 -6.52 11.62
CA THR A 36 5.93 -5.47 11.18
C THR A 36 5.52 -4.09 11.68
N VAL A 37 6.46 -3.14 11.59
CA VAL A 37 6.24 -1.74 12.01
C VAL A 37 5.29 -1.05 11.03
N THR A 38 4.38 -0.24 11.56
CA THR A 38 3.47 0.61 10.78
C THR A 38 4.26 1.59 9.91
N LEU A 39 4.02 1.56 8.60
CA LEU A 39 4.67 2.46 7.64
C LEU A 39 4.07 3.87 7.65
N PHE A 40 2.75 3.93 7.74
CA PHE A 40 1.97 5.16 7.77
C PHE A 40 0.61 4.88 8.42
N TYR A 41 -0.05 5.93 8.88
CA TYR A 41 -1.41 5.87 9.40
C TYR A 41 -2.25 6.98 8.77
N PHE A 42 -3.56 6.79 8.79
CA PHE A 42 -4.55 7.76 8.36
C PHE A 42 -5.78 7.60 9.25
N TYR A 43 -6.67 8.59 9.21
CA TYR A 43 -7.80 8.65 10.13
C TYR A 43 -9.08 8.19 9.45
N LEU A 44 -9.90 7.46 10.19
CA LEU A 44 -11.32 7.26 9.87
C LEU A 44 -12.09 8.44 10.44
N LEU A 45 -12.85 9.12 9.59
CA LEU A 45 -13.61 10.32 9.91
C LEU A 45 -15.08 10.12 9.51
N MET A 46 -15.95 10.97 10.04
CA MET A 46 -17.38 11.00 9.69
C MET A 46 -17.71 12.31 8.98
N SER A 47 -18.49 12.22 7.90
CA SER A 47 -19.09 13.36 7.19
C SER A 47 -20.61 13.24 7.22
N ALA A 48 -21.30 14.27 6.75
CA ALA A 48 -22.75 14.21 6.54
C ALA A 48 -23.15 13.10 5.54
N ASP A 49 -22.29 12.79 4.58
CA ASP A 49 -22.51 11.73 3.58
C ASP A 49 -22.12 10.32 4.08
N GLY A 50 -21.50 10.21 5.27
CA GLY A 50 -21.05 8.94 5.85
C GLY A 50 -19.55 8.89 6.22
N PRO A 51 -19.07 7.72 6.66
CA PRO A 51 -17.68 7.53 7.07
C PRO A 51 -16.73 7.57 5.88
N TYR A 52 -15.56 8.19 6.07
CA TYR A 52 -14.52 8.27 5.04
C TYR A 52 -13.13 8.25 5.66
N TYR A 53 -12.13 7.84 4.88
CA TYR A 53 -10.74 7.94 5.28
C TYR A 53 -10.15 9.30 4.90
N SER A 54 -9.29 9.85 5.77
CA SER A 54 -8.58 11.10 5.51
C SER A 54 -7.72 11.07 4.24
N THR A 55 -7.30 9.87 3.83
CA THR A 55 -6.61 9.61 2.57
C THR A 55 -7.48 8.69 1.74
N ASP A 56 -7.78 9.09 0.51
CA ASP A 56 -8.51 8.23 -0.43
C ASP A 56 -7.73 6.94 -0.66
N THR A 57 -8.38 5.82 -0.34
CA THR A 57 -7.78 4.50 -0.49
C THR A 57 -7.32 4.27 -1.91
N ALA A 58 -8.03 4.71 -2.96
CA ALA A 58 -7.66 4.47 -4.36
C ALA A 58 -6.34 5.14 -4.78
N GLN A 59 -5.91 6.20 -4.07
CA GLN A 59 -4.64 6.88 -4.38
C GLN A 59 -3.42 6.02 -4.08
N PHE A 60 -3.52 5.09 -3.14
CA PHE A 60 -2.38 4.24 -2.77
C PHE A 60 -1.90 3.38 -3.96
N GLU A 61 -2.79 2.81 -4.79
CA GLU A 61 -2.37 2.05 -5.97
C GLU A 61 -1.56 2.91 -6.94
N ILE A 62 -2.05 4.13 -7.17
CA ILE A 62 -1.46 5.09 -8.10
C ILE A 62 -0.10 5.55 -7.59
N VAL A 63 -0.02 5.93 -6.32
CA VAL A 63 1.21 6.45 -5.69
C VAL A 63 2.27 5.36 -5.60
N ILE A 64 1.93 4.15 -5.17
CA ILE A 64 2.90 3.04 -5.06
C ILE A 64 3.46 2.68 -6.43
N GLN A 65 2.62 2.57 -7.46
CA GLN A 65 3.09 2.31 -8.82
C GLN A 65 3.98 3.44 -9.35
N ARG A 66 3.64 4.69 -9.05
CA ARG A 66 4.47 5.85 -9.41
C ARG A 66 5.83 5.80 -8.71
N LEU A 67 5.85 5.57 -7.39
CA LEU A 67 7.09 5.45 -6.60
C LEU A 67 7.97 4.32 -7.11
N PHE A 68 7.39 3.16 -7.43
CA PHE A 68 8.12 2.04 -8.00
C PHE A 68 8.76 2.40 -9.35
N ARG A 69 8.01 3.05 -10.25
CA ARG A 69 8.53 3.50 -11.56
C ARG A 69 9.64 4.55 -11.41
N GLU A 70 9.44 5.54 -10.54
CA GLU A 70 10.44 6.57 -10.28
C GLU A 70 11.72 5.98 -9.68
N MET A 71 11.60 5.02 -8.76
CA MET A 71 12.76 4.30 -8.20
C MET A 71 13.56 3.61 -9.31
N LEU A 72 12.88 2.89 -10.22
CA LEU A 72 13.54 2.26 -11.36
C LEU A 72 14.19 3.29 -12.27
N TYR A 73 13.48 4.36 -12.61
CA TYR A 73 14.01 5.45 -13.42
C TYR A 73 15.30 6.03 -12.83
N ARG A 74 15.33 6.28 -11.52
CA ARG A 74 16.53 6.78 -10.82
C ARG A 74 17.71 5.82 -10.87
N CYS A 75 17.48 4.51 -10.90
CA CYS A 75 18.55 3.52 -11.07
C CYS A 75 19.28 3.66 -12.41
N HIS A 76 18.65 4.18 -13.46
CA HIS A 76 19.31 4.45 -14.75
C HIS A 76 20.35 5.57 -14.66
N PHE A 77 20.23 6.48 -13.68
CA PHE A 77 21.12 7.65 -13.54
C PHE A 77 22.25 7.43 -12.52
N ILE A 78 22.37 6.23 -11.95
CA ILE A 78 23.48 5.92 -11.04
C ILE A 78 24.78 5.98 -11.85
N PRO A 79 25.74 6.88 -11.50
CA PRO A 79 27.00 6.99 -12.21
C PRO A 79 27.72 5.65 -12.17
N GLN A 80 27.97 5.07 -13.35
CA GLN A 80 28.75 3.85 -13.44
C GLN A 80 30.22 4.18 -13.19
N VAL A 81 30.87 3.45 -12.27
CA VAL A 81 32.30 3.62 -12.02
C VAL A 81 33.04 3.25 -13.30
N HIS A 82 33.83 4.19 -13.84
CA HIS A 82 34.56 3.93 -15.07
C HIS A 82 35.55 2.77 -14.81
N PRO A 83 35.56 1.71 -15.65
CA PRO A 83 36.46 0.56 -15.48
C PRO A 83 37.95 0.89 -15.34
N ARG A 84 38.38 2.09 -15.76
CA ARG A 84 39.77 2.57 -15.67
C ARG A 84 40.17 3.03 -14.26
N VAL A 85 39.20 3.28 -13.38
CA VAL A 85 39.44 3.68 -11.97
C VAL A 85 39.65 2.45 -11.07
N LEU A 86 39.16 1.27 -11.48
CA LEU A 86 39.23 0.04 -10.71
C LEU A 86 40.41 -0.84 -11.17
N THR A 87 41.64 -0.35 -11.02
CA THR A 87 42.88 -0.99 -11.50
C THR A 87 43.26 -2.31 -10.82
N GLY A 88 42.51 -2.77 -9.81
CA GLY A 88 42.78 -3.99 -9.05
C GLY A 88 41.72 -5.09 -9.18
N ILE A 89 40.69 -4.90 -10.00
CA ILE A 89 39.60 -5.85 -10.18
C ILE A 89 39.68 -6.40 -11.60
N VAL A 90 39.76 -7.72 -11.75
CA VAL A 90 39.66 -8.38 -13.06
C VAL A 90 38.18 -8.36 -13.44
N PHE A 91 37.81 -7.45 -14.35
CA PHE A 91 36.47 -7.42 -14.93
C PHE A 91 36.36 -8.52 -15.99
N ASP A 92 35.25 -9.27 -15.95
CA ASP A 92 34.85 -10.09 -17.09
C ASP A 92 34.59 -9.17 -18.30
N LYS A 93 34.79 -9.67 -19.52
CA LYS A 93 34.70 -8.86 -20.76
C LYS A 93 33.30 -8.28 -21.00
N GLU A 94 32.30 -8.76 -20.27
CA GLU A 94 30.88 -8.39 -20.40
C GLU A 94 30.32 -7.66 -19.16
N LEU A 95 31.17 -7.13 -18.27
CA LEU A 95 30.71 -6.42 -17.06
C LEU A 95 30.27 -4.97 -17.36
N PHE A 96 29.29 -4.82 -18.25
CA PHE A 96 28.52 -3.59 -18.36
C PHE A 96 27.29 -3.74 -17.46
N LEU A 97 27.17 -2.87 -16.45
CA LEU A 97 25.91 -2.69 -15.74
C LEU A 97 24.90 -2.14 -16.75
N THR A 98 24.22 -3.01 -17.48
CA THR A 98 23.12 -2.61 -18.34
C THR A 98 21.99 -2.16 -17.44
N SER A 99 21.46 -0.97 -17.72
CA SER A 99 20.39 -0.43 -16.90
C SER A 99 19.18 -1.37 -16.94
N ILE A 100 18.62 -1.69 -15.77
CA ILE A 100 17.48 -2.60 -15.60
C ILE A 100 16.36 -2.22 -16.59
N GLY A 101 15.90 -3.19 -17.37
CA GLY A 101 14.81 -2.97 -18.30
C GLY A 101 13.49 -2.81 -17.55
N LEU A 102 12.69 -1.80 -17.88
CA LEU A 102 11.35 -1.62 -17.30
C LEU A 102 10.40 -2.82 -17.52
N LEU A 103 10.71 -3.68 -18.50
CA LEU A 103 9.96 -4.90 -18.85
C LEU A 103 10.70 -6.20 -18.48
N GLU A 104 11.77 -6.10 -17.70
CA GLU A 104 12.45 -7.28 -17.18
C GLU A 104 11.49 -8.09 -16.30
N SER A 105 11.51 -9.43 -16.42
CA SER A 105 10.54 -10.30 -15.75
C SER A 105 10.48 -10.06 -14.24
N ALA A 106 11.65 -9.91 -13.60
CA ALA A 106 11.73 -9.61 -12.17
C ALA A 106 11.01 -8.30 -11.80
N VAL A 107 11.09 -7.27 -12.64
CA VAL A 107 10.43 -5.97 -12.41
C VAL A 107 8.91 -6.11 -12.50
N VAL A 108 8.43 -6.89 -13.47
CA VAL A 108 7.01 -7.19 -13.63
C VAL A 108 6.50 -7.95 -12.41
N ASP A 109 7.22 -9.00 -11.99
CA ASP A 109 6.85 -9.81 -10.83
C ASP A 109 6.75 -8.99 -9.54
N TYR A 110 7.70 -8.08 -9.31
CA TYR A 110 7.68 -7.17 -8.17
C TYR A 110 6.49 -6.21 -8.20
N ARG A 111 6.14 -5.70 -9.39
CA ARG A 111 4.98 -4.82 -9.56
C ARG A 111 3.68 -5.56 -9.26
N GLU A 112 3.50 -6.76 -9.81
CA GLU A 112 2.29 -7.56 -9.57
C GLU A 112 2.14 -7.95 -8.10
N ARG A 113 3.25 -8.28 -7.42
CA ARG A 113 3.24 -8.52 -5.96
C ARG A 113 2.79 -7.31 -5.17
N LEU A 114 3.31 -6.12 -5.47
CA LEU A 114 2.88 -4.88 -4.82
C LEU A 114 1.40 -4.59 -5.05
N LEU A 115 0.92 -4.76 -6.29
CA LEU A 115 -0.49 -4.56 -6.62
C LEU A 115 -1.40 -5.54 -5.89
N LYS A 116 -1.04 -6.83 -5.87
CA LYS A 116 -1.77 -7.85 -5.13
C LYS A 116 -1.84 -7.51 -3.64
N ALA A 117 -0.71 -7.17 -3.04
CA ALA A 117 -0.62 -6.86 -1.63
C ALA A 117 -1.56 -5.73 -1.23
N TYR A 118 -1.53 -4.65 -2.00
CA TYR A 118 -2.35 -3.49 -1.76
C TYR A 118 -3.84 -3.77 -1.99
N ARG A 119 -4.22 -4.41 -3.11
CA ARG A 119 -5.63 -4.73 -3.40
C ARG A 119 -6.23 -5.62 -2.32
N LYS A 120 -5.48 -6.60 -1.82
CA LYS A 120 -5.92 -7.44 -0.70
C LYS A 120 -6.01 -6.68 0.63
N ALA A 121 -5.12 -5.72 0.88
CA ALA A 121 -5.14 -4.93 2.11
C ALA A 121 -6.31 -3.93 2.20
N ILE A 122 -6.85 -3.47 1.06
CA ILE A 122 -8.02 -2.56 1.03
C ILE A 122 -9.30 -3.27 1.45
N ILE A 123 -9.47 -4.54 1.11
CA ILE A 123 -10.70 -5.28 1.36
C ILE A 123 -11.17 -5.17 2.83
N PRO A 124 -10.35 -5.55 3.83
CA PRO A 124 -10.75 -5.42 5.22
C PRO A 124 -10.88 -3.96 5.66
N LEU A 125 -10.17 -3.03 5.02
CA LEU A 125 -10.25 -1.61 5.30
C LEU A 125 -11.61 -1.02 4.86
N HIS A 126 -12.14 -1.42 3.70
CA HIS A 126 -13.49 -1.05 3.25
C HIS A 126 -14.56 -1.75 4.07
N ALA A 127 -14.37 -3.03 4.41
CA ALA A 127 -15.28 -3.75 5.29
C ALA A 127 -15.40 -3.08 6.67
N TYR A 128 -14.28 -2.61 7.22
CA TYR A 128 -14.26 -1.86 8.47
C TYR A 128 -14.98 -0.51 8.36
N LEU A 129 -14.77 0.23 7.26
CA LEU A 129 -15.44 1.51 7.01
C LEU A 129 -16.97 1.37 7.02
N ARG A 130 -17.49 0.32 6.36
CA ARG A 130 -18.94 0.05 6.27
C ARG A 130 -19.61 -0.10 7.64
N GLN A 131 -18.91 -0.64 8.64
CA GLN A 131 -19.47 -0.79 9.99
C GLN A 131 -19.81 0.56 10.64
N TYR A 132 -19.19 1.66 10.18
CA TYR A 132 -19.46 2.98 10.71
C TYR A 132 -20.61 3.70 10.00
N GLU A 133 -21.14 3.16 8.89
CA GLU A 133 -22.25 3.79 8.15
C GLU A 133 -23.50 3.96 9.01
N CYS A 134 -23.72 3.06 9.97
CA CYS A 134 -24.84 3.14 10.92
C CYS A 134 -24.80 4.40 11.82
N PHE A 135 -23.63 5.01 12.02
CA PHE A 135 -23.49 6.22 12.83
C PHE A 135 -23.75 7.51 12.04
N THR A 136 -23.99 7.43 10.73
CA THR A 136 -24.23 8.59 9.86
C THR A 136 -25.52 9.31 10.23
N GLU A 137 -26.58 8.56 10.53
CA GLU A 137 -27.87 9.14 10.96
C GLU A 137 -27.72 9.90 12.29
N LEU A 138 -26.99 9.31 13.24
CA LEU A 138 -26.71 9.96 14.52
C LEU A 138 -25.87 11.23 14.34
N PHE A 139 -24.89 11.20 13.44
CA PHE A 139 -24.04 12.36 13.14
C PHE A 139 -24.82 13.54 12.55
N ASN A 140 -25.83 13.25 11.71
CA ASN A 140 -26.68 14.25 11.08
C ASN A 140 -27.87 14.68 11.93
N MET A 141 -28.07 14.07 13.10
CA MET A 141 -29.21 14.37 13.96
C MET A 141 -29.10 15.78 14.53
N ASP A 142 -30.11 16.59 14.27
CA ASP A 142 -30.26 17.89 14.92
C ASP A 142 -30.76 17.69 16.35
N ILE A 143 -29.90 18.01 17.32
CA ILE A 143 -30.16 17.82 18.75
C ILE A 143 -31.30 18.73 19.20
N GLU A 144 -31.42 19.94 18.64
CA GLU A 144 -32.46 20.90 19.04
C GLU A 144 -33.84 20.40 18.61
N ALA A 145 -33.95 19.87 17.39
CA ALA A 145 -35.18 19.28 16.87
C ALA A 145 -35.57 17.93 17.52
N TYR A 146 -34.61 17.21 18.10
CA TYR A 146 -34.86 15.89 18.72
C TYR A 146 -35.38 15.99 20.17
N VAL A 147 -35.10 17.10 20.87
CA VAL A 147 -35.40 17.26 22.30
C VAL A 147 -36.74 17.97 22.57
N GLU A 148 -37.30 18.69 21.58
CA GLU A 148 -38.67 19.26 21.64
C GLU A 148 -39.78 18.21 21.47
#